data_AF-A0AA37MAU3-F1
#
_entry.id   AF-A0AA37MAU3-F1
#
_cell.length_a   1.000
_cell.length_b   1.000
_cell.length_c   1.000
_cell.angle_alpha   90.00
_cell.angle_beta   90.00
_cell.angle_gamma   90.00
#
_symmetry.space_group_name_H-M   'P 1'
#
loop_
_entity.id
_entity.type
_entity.pdbx_description
1 polymer ?
#
loop_
_entity_poly.entity_id
_entity_poly.type
_entity_poly.pdbx_seq_one_letter_code
_entity_poly.pdbx_strand_id
1 'polypeptide(L)'
;MGRVIHGHSPEGRPSPEYRAYAAMKNRCLNRNQARYKDYGARGIGICSRWLHGDGELTGFQCFLVDMGTKPSPGHSLERRRNQDGYGPDNCVWATRTEQARNTRGGRIIDVCDHPMLLVEAVERWGAVSYDTTSMRLHRGWSAHDALFVPKGGKPGDADLMLYGVSAEVTA
;
A
#
# COMPACT_ATOMS: atom_id res chain seq x y z
N MET A 1 42.92 -0.10 1.19
CA MET A 1 41.54 -0.51 0.85
C MET A 1 40.63 -0.12 2.00
N GLY A 2 39.85 0.95 1.84
CA GLY A 2 38.99 1.49 2.90
C GLY A 2 37.78 0.60 3.15
N ARG A 3 37.52 0.28 4.41
CA ARG A 3 36.35 -0.49 4.85
C ARG A 3 35.11 0.40 4.66
N VAL A 4 34.25 0.08 3.71
CA VAL A 4 32.98 0.80 3.51
C VAL A 4 32.07 0.46 4.69
N ILE A 5 31.96 1.37 5.66
CA ILE A 5 31.07 1.25 6.81
C ILE A 5 29.68 1.69 6.33
N HIS A 6 28.87 0.74 5.88
CA HIS A 6 27.44 0.99 5.72
C HIS A 6 26.84 1.18 7.13
N GLY A 7 26.40 2.39 7.49
CA GLY A 7 25.93 2.79 8.83
C GLY A 7 24.74 2.01 9.43
N HIS A 8 24.31 0.91 8.81
CA HIS A 8 23.22 0.04 9.24
C HIS A 8 23.70 -1.25 9.93
N SER A 9 24.91 -1.22 10.50
CA SER A 9 25.43 -2.28 11.38
C SER A 9 26.34 -1.74 12.50
N PRO A 10 25.87 -0.77 13.33
CA PRO A 10 26.73 -0.07 14.30
C PRO A 10 27.37 -0.98 15.35
N GLU A 11 26.78 -2.15 15.62
CA GLU A 11 27.31 -3.16 16.59
C GLU A 11 27.49 -4.55 15.96
N GLY A 12 27.64 -4.62 14.62
CA GLY A 12 27.60 -5.90 13.89
C GLY A 12 26.20 -6.52 13.78
N ARG A 13 25.16 -5.81 14.24
CA ARG A 13 23.76 -6.20 14.11
C ARG A 13 23.10 -5.39 12.97
N PRO A 14 22.48 -6.06 11.98
CA PRO A 14 21.80 -5.35 10.90
C PRO A 14 20.62 -4.55 11.43
N SER A 15 20.41 -3.35 10.89
CA SER A 15 19.31 -2.46 11.28
C SER A 15 17.92 -3.12 11.06
N PRO A 16 16.88 -2.69 11.79
CA PRO A 16 15.52 -3.20 11.61
C PRO A 16 15.01 -3.12 10.16
N GLU A 17 15.35 -2.03 9.47
CA GLU A 17 15.01 -1.78 8.06
C GLU A 17 15.74 -2.76 7.15
N TYR A 18 17.05 -2.96 7.36
CA TYR A 18 17.82 -3.92 6.58
C TYR A 18 17.30 -5.34 6.78
N ARG A 19 16.89 -5.71 8.00
CA ARG A 19 16.27 -7.02 8.27
C ARG A 19 14.95 -7.17 7.51
N ALA A 20 14.12 -6.14 7.46
CA ALA A 20 12.87 -6.17 6.70
C ALA A 20 13.12 -6.30 5.18
N TYR A 21 14.07 -5.52 4.64
CA TYR A 21 14.50 -5.59 3.26
C TYR A 21 15.08 -6.98 2.89
N ALA A 22 15.95 -7.53 3.74
CA ALA A 22 16.49 -8.87 3.55
C ALA A 22 15.40 -9.95 3.62
N ALA A 23 14.45 -9.83 4.54
CA ALA A 23 13.31 -10.74 4.64
C ALA A 23 12.37 -10.66 3.42
N MET A 24 12.17 -9.47 2.86
CA MET A 24 11.46 -9.27 1.58
C MET A 24 12.16 -10.03 0.44
N LYS A 25 13.47 -9.83 0.26
CA LYS A 25 14.27 -10.54 -0.76
C LYS A 25 14.21 -12.06 -0.58
N ASN A 26 14.33 -12.53 0.66
CA ASN A 26 14.27 -13.95 0.98
C ASN A 26 12.90 -14.57 0.62
N ARG A 27 11.79 -13.85 0.84
CA ARG A 27 10.45 -14.32 0.45
C ARG A 27 10.28 -14.44 -1.08
N CYS A 28 10.80 -13.49 -1.84
CA CYS A 28 10.53 -13.39 -3.28
C CYS A 28 11.55 -14.15 -4.14
N LEU A 29 12.81 -14.30 -3.69
CA LEU A 29 13.91 -14.77 -4.54
C LEU A 29 14.49 -16.11 -4.09
N ASN A 30 14.33 -16.49 -2.82
CA ASN A 30 14.90 -17.72 -2.31
C ASN A 30 13.91 -18.88 -2.42
N ARG A 31 14.10 -19.74 -3.43
CA ARG A 31 13.27 -20.94 -3.68
C ARG A 31 13.28 -21.95 -2.52
N ASN A 32 14.28 -21.92 -1.65
CA ASN A 32 14.39 -22.81 -0.49
C ASN A 32 13.64 -22.28 0.75
N GLN A 33 13.09 -21.07 0.68
CA GLN A 33 12.36 -20.45 1.79
C GLN A 33 10.94 -21.05 1.87
N ALA A 34 10.49 -21.44 3.07
CA ALA A 34 9.24 -22.19 3.26
C ALA A 34 7.96 -21.49 2.73
N ARG A 35 7.96 -20.16 2.72
CA ARG A 35 6.91 -19.28 2.18
C ARG A 35 7.17 -18.86 0.73
N TYR A 36 8.23 -19.31 0.05
CA TYR A 36 8.47 -18.92 -1.35
C TYR A 36 7.28 -19.23 -2.26
N LYS A 37 6.59 -20.34 -1.98
CA LYS A 37 5.33 -20.73 -2.64
C LYS A 37 4.22 -19.66 -2.57
N ASP A 38 4.20 -18.86 -1.50
CA ASP A 38 3.19 -17.82 -1.25
C ASP A 38 3.59 -16.46 -1.87
N TYR A 39 4.83 -16.35 -2.35
CA TYR A 39 5.44 -15.13 -2.88
C TYR A 39 6.09 -15.37 -4.24
N GLY A 40 7.39 -15.69 -4.28
CA GLY A 40 8.17 -15.79 -5.52
C GLY A 40 7.60 -16.79 -6.52
N ALA A 41 7.05 -17.93 -6.07
CA ALA A 41 6.42 -18.90 -6.97
C ALA A 41 5.14 -18.37 -7.64
N ARG A 42 4.49 -17.35 -7.06
CA ARG A 42 3.32 -16.67 -7.63
C ARG A 42 3.68 -15.52 -8.57
N GLY A 43 4.96 -15.24 -8.77
CA GLY A 43 5.42 -14.07 -9.53
C GLY A 43 5.41 -12.76 -8.75
N ILE A 44 5.25 -12.80 -7.41
CA ILE A 44 5.37 -11.60 -6.58
C ILE A 44 6.84 -11.15 -6.57
N GLY A 45 7.12 -10.10 -7.32
CA GLY A 45 8.45 -9.53 -7.50
C GLY A 45 8.77 -8.36 -6.56
N ILE A 46 9.95 -7.79 -6.74
CA ILE A 46 10.44 -6.59 -6.06
C ILE A 46 10.76 -5.57 -7.16
N CYS A 47 10.43 -4.30 -6.96
CA CYS A 47 10.72 -3.27 -7.94
C CYS A 47 12.23 -3.22 -8.25
N SER A 48 12.56 -2.93 -9.51
CA SER A 48 13.94 -2.99 -10.02
C SER A 48 14.89 -2.15 -9.17
N ARG A 49 14.47 -0.94 -8.79
CA ARG A 49 15.25 -0.02 -7.95
C ARG A 49 15.62 -0.62 -6.60
N TRP A 50 14.68 -1.26 -5.91
CA TRP A 50 15.00 -1.92 -4.62
C TRP A 50 15.87 -3.16 -4.80
N LEU A 51 15.77 -3.83 -5.95
CA LEU A 51 16.56 -5.04 -6.20
C LEU A 51 18.00 -4.74 -6.61
N HIS A 52 18.19 -3.73 -7.47
CA HIS A 52 19.45 -3.46 -8.18
C HIS A 52 20.12 -2.15 -7.76
N GLY A 53 19.37 -1.19 -7.20
CA GLY A 53 19.86 0.17 -6.95
C GLY A 53 19.42 1.16 -8.04
N ASP A 54 19.83 2.42 -7.86
CA ASP A 54 19.56 3.53 -8.78
C ASP A 54 20.69 4.56 -8.67
N GLY A 55 21.44 4.73 -9.76
CA GLY A 55 22.67 5.53 -9.78
C GLY A 55 23.70 5.04 -8.74
N GLU A 56 24.13 5.96 -7.87
CA GLU A 56 25.08 5.68 -6.78
C GLU A 56 24.45 4.98 -5.57
N LEU A 57 23.13 4.82 -5.54
CA LEU A 57 22.43 4.19 -4.42
C LEU A 57 22.32 2.68 -4.62
N THR A 58 22.69 1.92 -3.60
CA THR A 58 22.40 0.49 -3.50
C THR A 58 20.89 0.24 -3.38
N GLY A 59 20.42 -0.95 -3.75
CA GLY A 59 19.00 -1.29 -3.64
C GLY A 59 18.42 -1.16 -2.22
N PHE A 60 19.24 -1.39 -1.18
CA PHE A 60 18.83 -1.11 0.20
C PHE A 60 18.72 0.39 0.50
N GLN A 61 19.63 1.22 -0.01
CA GLN A 61 19.53 2.67 0.15
C GLN A 61 18.30 3.21 -0.56
N CYS A 62 17.98 2.72 -1.76
CA CYS A 62 16.73 3.10 -2.42
C CYS A 62 15.49 2.68 -1.62
N PHE A 63 15.48 1.46 -1.08
CA PHE A 63 14.42 1.01 -0.16
C PHE A 63 14.28 1.95 1.04
N LEU A 64 15.40 2.36 1.65
CA LEU A 64 15.39 3.23 2.82
C LEU A 64 14.93 4.65 2.50
N VAL A 65 15.32 5.20 1.34
CA VAL A 65 14.84 6.50 0.85
C VAL A 65 13.33 6.47 0.64
N ASP A 66 12.81 5.41 0.03
CA ASP A 66 11.39 5.28 -0.28
C ASP A 66 10.53 5.01 0.96
N MET A 67 11.01 4.16 1.88
CA MET A 67 10.23 3.71 3.03
C MET A 67 10.46 4.53 4.30
N GLY A 68 11.58 5.27 4.37
CA GLY A 68 12.05 5.90 5.58
C GLY A 68 12.44 4.91 6.68
N THR A 69 12.72 5.45 7.87
CA THR A 69 13.02 4.66 9.06
C THR A 69 11.77 3.93 9.55
N LYS A 70 11.96 2.74 10.12
CA LYS A 70 10.84 1.98 10.70
C LYS A 70 10.29 2.75 11.92
N PRO A 71 9.01 3.15 11.95
CA PRO A 71 8.50 4.08 12.96
C PRO A 71 8.55 3.55 14.40
N SER A 72 8.36 2.23 14.58
CA SER A 72 8.50 1.60 15.90
C SER A 72 8.81 0.10 15.76
N PRO A 73 9.33 -0.57 16.80
CA PRO A 73 9.60 -2.01 16.79
C PRO A 73 8.40 -2.88 16.37
N GLY A 74 7.18 -2.42 16.66
CA GLY A 74 5.93 -3.11 16.34
C GLY A 74 5.49 -3.04 14.87
N HIS A 75 6.16 -2.23 14.05
CA HIS A 75 5.88 -2.16 12.61
C HIS A 75 6.60 -3.25 11.84
N SER A 76 6.02 -3.72 10.74
CA SER A 76 6.73 -4.52 9.75
C SER A 76 6.34 -4.12 8.34
N LEU A 77 7.16 -4.52 7.37
CA LEU A 77 6.93 -4.22 5.97
C LEU A 77 5.73 -5.03 5.45
N GLU A 78 4.66 -4.32 5.11
CA GLU A 78 3.40 -4.85 4.60
C GLU A 78 3.18 -4.40 3.15
N ARG A 79 2.50 -5.24 2.36
CA ARG A 79 1.98 -4.87 1.04
C ARG A 79 0.50 -4.50 1.16
N ARG A 80 0.10 -3.31 0.72
CA ARG A 80 -1.30 -2.86 0.73
C ARG A 80 -2.16 -3.74 -0.17
N ARG A 81 -1.65 -4.06 -1.36
CA ARG A 81 -2.25 -4.96 -2.35
C ARG A 81 -1.47 -6.27 -2.38
N ASN A 82 -2.08 -7.31 -1.84
CA ASN A 82 -1.45 -8.63 -1.65
C ASN A 82 -1.09 -9.35 -2.96
N GLN A 83 -1.74 -8.99 -4.07
CA GLN A 83 -1.47 -9.56 -5.39
C GLN A 83 -0.28 -8.89 -6.08
N ASP A 84 0.08 -7.68 -5.67
CA ASP A 84 1.12 -6.89 -6.32
C ASP A 84 2.50 -7.12 -5.70
N GLY A 85 3.55 -6.73 -6.42
CA GLY A 85 4.94 -6.81 -5.98
C GLY A 85 5.30 -5.85 -4.83
N TYR A 86 6.55 -5.93 -4.38
CA TYR A 86 7.12 -4.97 -3.44
C TYR A 86 7.60 -3.71 -4.18
N GLY A 87 7.24 -2.54 -3.67
CA GLY A 87 7.67 -1.24 -4.19
C GLY A 87 7.06 -0.09 -3.40
N PRO A 88 7.53 1.15 -3.59
CA PRO A 88 7.06 2.33 -2.84
C PRO A 88 5.53 2.51 -2.90
N ASP A 89 4.92 2.21 -4.04
CA ASP A 89 3.49 2.41 -4.27
C ASP A 89 2.58 1.33 -3.65
N ASN A 90 3.19 0.25 -3.16
CA ASN A 90 2.47 -0.88 -2.57
C ASN A 90 2.92 -1.21 -1.15
N CYS A 91 4.06 -0.69 -0.70
CA CYS A 91 4.62 -1.06 0.58
C CYS A 91 4.43 0.03 1.63
N VAL A 92 4.16 -0.40 2.86
CA VAL A 92 4.03 0.50 4.01
C VAL A 92 4.57 -0.18 5.27
N TRP A 93 5.04 0.63 6.23
CA TRP A 93 5.24 0.16 7.59
C TRP A 93 3.88 0.03 8.26
N ALA A 94 3.50 -1.19 8.66
CA ALA A 94 2.24 -1.44 9.34
C ALA A 94 2.45 -2.24 10.62
N THR A 95 1.73 -1.89 11.67
CA THR A 95 1.58 -2.66 12.90
C THR A 95 0.74 -3.91 12.66
N ARG A 96 0.78 -4.85 13.61
CA ARG A 96 -0.06 -6.06 13.56
C ARG A 96 -1.56 -5.74 13.49
N THR A 97 -2.00 -4.67 14.16
CA THR A 97 -3.39 -4.22 14.15
C THR A 97 -3.80 -3.70 12.77
N GLU A 98 -2.94 -2.91 12.13
CA GLU A 98 -3.16 -2.42 10.76
C GLU A 98 -3.11 -3.55 9.73
N GLN A 99 -2.15 -4.47 9.85
CA GLN A 99 -2.10 -5.67 9.00
C GLN A 99 -3.37 -6.52 9.15
N ALA A 100 -3.85 -6.70 10.37
CA ALA A 100 -5.10 -7.43 10.63
C ALA A 100 -6.30 -6.74 9.98
N ARG A 101 -6.36 -5.40 10.02
CA ARG A 101 -7.37 -4.62 9.27
C ARG A 101 -7.24 -4.84 7.76
N ASN A 102 -6.02 -4.89 7.24
CA ASN A 102 -5.77 -5.13 5.82
C ASN A 102 -6.09 -6.58 5.37
N THR A 103 -5.97 -7.58 6.26
CA THR A 103 -6.20 -9.00 5.94
C THR A 103 -7.61 -9.52 6.23
N ARG A 104 -8.38 -8.90 7.14
CA ARG A 104 -9.69 -9.46 7.57
C ARG A 104 -10.93 -9.00 6.79
N GLY A 105 -10.82 -8.14 5.78
CA GLY A 105 -12.02 -7.76 5.00
C GLY A 105 -11.89 -6.56 4.08
N GLY A 106 -10.67 -6.12 3.75
CA GLY A 106 -10.46 -4.96 2.91
C GLY A 106 -10.89 -5.24 1.46
N ARG A 107 -12.13 -4.88 1.11
CA ARG A 107 -12.55 -4.77 -0.29
C ARG A 107 -11.73 -3.65 -0.93
N ILE A 108 -10.81 -3.98 -1.85
CA ILE A 108 -10.15 -2.95 -2.66
C ILE A 108 -11.20 -2.40 -3.61
N ILE A 109 -11.30 -1.09 -3.67
CA ILE A 109 -12.17 -0.38 -4.61
C ILE A 109 -11.33 0.61 -5.42
N ASP A 110 -11.70 0.74 -6.69
CA ASP A 110 -11.13 1.75 -7.56
C ASP A 110 -12.00 3.01 -7.45
N VAL A 111 -11.41 4.12 -7.01
CA VAL A 111 -12.09 5.40 -6.86
C VAL A 111 -11.24 6.42 -7.60
N CYS A 112 -11.80 7.00 -8.67
CA CYS A 112 -11.12 8.00 -9.50
C CYS A 112 -9.73 7.55 -10.00
N ASP A 113 -9.62 6.31 -10.50
CA ASP A 113 -8.36 5.69 -10.98
C ASP A 113 -7.30 5.45 -9.88
N HIS A 114 -7.70 5.47 -8.61
CA HIS A 114 -6.83 5.19 -7.46
C HIS A 114 -7.29 3.93 -6.72
N PRO A 115 -6.72 2.74 -7.02
CA PRO A 115 -7.09 1.52 -6.33
C PRO A 115 -6.59 1.51 -4.88
N MET A 116 -7.52 1.49 -3.93
CA MET A 116 -7.21 1.49 -2.50
C MET A 116 -8.19 0.66 -1.68
N LEU A 117 -7.87 0.44 -0.41
CA LEU A 117 -8.77 -0.28 0.50
C LEU A 117 -10.04 0.53 0.75
N LEU A 118 -11.20 -0.12 0.82
CA LEU A 118 -12.47 0.53 1.15
C LEU A 118 -12.38 1.39 2.42
N VAL A 119 -11.68 0.90 3.45
CA VAL A 119 -11.48 1.67 4.69
C VAL A 119 -10.69 2.96 4.43
N GLU A 120 -9.63 2.88 3.63
CA GLU A 120 -8.80 4.03 3.26
C GLU A 120 -9.60 5.03 2.42
N ALA A 121 -10.38 4.54 1.45
CA ALA A 121 -11.24 5.40 0.63
C ALA A 121 -12.29 6.14 1.48
N VAL A 122 -12.89 5.45 2.46
CA VAL A 122 -13.88 6.05 3.38
C VAL A 122 -13.22 7.07 4.30
N GLU A 123 -12.05 6.77 4.85
CA GLU A 123 -11.31 7.71 5.71
C GLU A 123 -10.83 8.94 4.95
N ARG A 124 -10.40 8.77 3.70
CA ARG A 124 -9.83 9.83 2.88
C ARG A 124 -10.88 10.70 2.19
N TRP A 125 -11.97 10.08 1.73
CA TRP A 125 -12.93 10.70 0.81
C TRP A 125 -14.40 10.44 1.16
N GLY A 126 -14.69 9.57 2.13
CA GLY A 126 -16.06 9.13 2.40
C GLY A 126 -16.95 10.26 2.88
N ALA A 127 -18.02 10.54 2.14
CA ALA A 127 -19.14 11.36 2.61
C ALA A 127 -20.10 10.55 3.51
N VAL A 128 -19.96 9.23 3.54
CA VAL A 128 -20.78 8.30 4.33
C VAL A 128 -19.92 7.26 5.07
N SER A 129 -20.53 6.59 6.06
CA SER A 129 -19.83 5.60 6.88
C SER A 129 -19.34 4.38 6.08
N TYR A 130 -18.36 3.67 6.64
CA TYR A 130 -17.85 2.40 6.11
C TYR A 130 -18.98 1.40 5.83
N ASP A 131 -19.87 1.19 6.81
CA ASP A 131 -20.97 0.24 6.69
C ASP A 131 -21.93 0.61 5.56
N THR A 132 -22.19 1.92 5.39
CA THR A 132 -23.03 2.42 4.30
C THR A 132 -22.37 2.18 2.95
N THR A 133 -21.09 2.51 2.83
CA THR A 133 -20.31 2.33 1.60
C THR A 133 -20.24 0.85 1.24
N SER A 134 -19.91 -0.02 2.20
CA SER A 134 -19.86 -1.47 2.04
C SER A 134 -21.20 -2.07 1.59
N MET A 135 -22.30 -1.64 2.21
CA MET A 135 -23.64 -2.08 1.84
C MET A 135 -24.01 -1.66 0.41
N ARG A 136 -23.70 -0.42 0.00
CA ARG A 136 -23.96 0.07 -1.36
C ARG A 136 -23.18 -0.71 -2.40
N LEU A 137 -21.91 -0.95 -2.12
CA LEU A 137 -21.02 -1.77 -2.93
C LEU A 137 -21.52 -3.21 -3.08
N HIS A 138 -22.07 -3.80 -2.01
CA HIS A 138 -22.70 -5.12 -2.06
C HIS A 138 -23.97 -5.12 -2.93
N ARG A 139 -24.69 -3.99 -2.99
CA ARG A 139 -25.86 -3.77 -3.85
C ARG A 139 -25.50 -3.37 -5.29
N GLY A 140 -24.23 -3.43 -5.67
CA GLY A 140 -23.78 -3.16 -7.03
C GLY A 140 -23.60 -1.68 -7.38
N TRP A 141 -23.55 -0.79 -6.38
CA TRP A 141 -23.21 0.62 -6.63
C TRP A 141 -21.77 0.75 -7.12
N SER A 142 -21.52 1.77 -7.94
CA SER A 142 -20.15 2.18 -8.28
C SER A 142 -19.40 2.59 -7.00
N ALA A 143 -18.08 2.42 -7.00
CA ALA A 143 -17.26 2.82 -5.86
C ALA A 143 -17.37 4.33 -5.57
N HIS A 144 -17.42 5.14 -6.63
CA HIS A 144 -17.64 6.58 -6.57
C HIS A 144 -18.98 6.92 -5.89
N ASP A 145 -20.12 6.38 -6.39
CA ASP A 145 -21.43 6.65 -5.79
C ASP A 145 -21.52 6.13 -4.36
N ALA A 146 -20.92 4.97 -4.09
CA ALA A 146 -20.95 4.38 -2.77
C ALA A 146 -20.33 5.29 -1.70
N LEU A 147 -19.27 6.01 -2.07
CA LEU A 147 -18.52 6.93 -1.21
C LEU A 147 -19.16 8.31 -1.08
N PHE A 148 -19.64 8.88 -2.20
CA PHE A 148 -19.96 10.31 -2.26
C PHE A 148 -21.46 10.64 -2.16
N VAL A 149 -22.37 9.71 -2.52
CA VAL A 149 -23.80 10.00 -2.45
C VAL A 149 -24.25 10.10 -0.98
N PRO A 150 -24.92 11.17 -0.52
CA PRO A 150 -25.43 11.26 0.84
C PRO A 150 -26.48 10.18 1.15
N LYS A 151 -26.78 9.96 2.44
CA LYS A 151 -27.81 8.99 2.85
C LYS A 151 -29.17 9.43 2.29
N GLY A 152 -29.82 8.54 1.53
CA GLY A 152 -31.11 8.81 0.87
C GLY A 152 -31.03 9.09 -0.64
N GLY A 153 -29.83 9.34 -1.17
CA GLY A 153 -29.62 9.45 -2.63
C GLY A 153 -29.65 8.09 -3.34
N LYS A 154 -29.66 8.12 -4.67
CA LYS A 154 -29.72 6.97 -5.58
C LYS A 154 -28.37 6.77 -6.30
N PRO A 155 -28.07 5.55 -6.80
CA PRO A 155 -26.88 5.34 -7.63
C PRO A 155 -26.96 6.21 -8.88
N GLY A 156 -25.84 6.84 -9.27
CA GLY A 156 -25.76 7.83 -10.35
C GLY A 156 -25.85 9.29 -9.90
N ASP A 157 -26.23 9.57 -8.64
CA ASP A 157 -26.32 10.95 -8.14
C ASP A 157 -24.94 11.61 -7.93
N ALA A 158 -23.85 10.84 -7.79
CA ALA A 158 -22.53 11.43 -7.54
C ALA A 158 -21.89 12.07 -8.78
N ASP A 159 -22.23 11.61 -10.00
CA ASP A 159 -21.73 12.23 -11.24
C ASP A 159 -22.27 13.65 -11.43
N LEU A 160 -23.49 13.94 -10.95
CA LEU A 160 -24.09 15.28 -11.02
C LEU A 160 -23.36 16.31 -10.14
N MET A 161 -22.64 15.88 -9.11
CA MET A 161 -21.87 16.76 -8.21
C MET A 161 -20.51 17.18 -8.80
N LEU A 162 -19.93 16.38 -9.71
CA LEU A 162 -18.68 16.72 -10.41
C LEU A 162 -18.90 17.77 -11.52
N TYR A 163 -20.06 17.76 -12.17
CA TYR A 163 -20.41 18.77 -13.18
C TYR A 163 -20.98 20.07 -12.60
N GLY A 164 -21.29 20.12 -11.31
CA GLY A 164 -21.85 21.31 -10.64
C GLY A 164 -20.82 22.37 -10.24
N VAL A 165 -19.51 22.07 -10.28
CA VAL A 165 -18.44 23.01 -9.85
C VAL A 165 -17.77 23.74 -11.04
N SER A 166 -18.09 23.37 -12.30
CA SER A 166 -17.55 24.05 -13.49
C SER A 166 -18.44 25.17 -14.04
N ALA A 167 -19.59 25.46 -13.42
CA ALA A 167 -20.58 26.42 -13.95
C ALA A 167 -20.48 27.85 -13.37
N GLU A 168 -19.54 28.17 -12.48
CA GLU A 168 -19.43 29.51 -11.88
C GLU A 168 -18.03 30.16 -12.02
N VAL A 169 -17.33 29.92 -13.13
CA VAL A 169 -16.18 30.76 -13.53
C VAL A 169 -16.33 31.20 -14.98
N THR A 170 -17.41 31.92 -15.27
CA THR A 170 -17.42 32.95 -16.32
C THR A 170 -18.63 33.87 -16.10
N ALA A 171 -18.40 34.95 -15.36
CA ALA A 171 -19.10 36.22 -15.49
C ALA A 171 -18.14 37.34 -15.09
#